data_AF-A0A831XKN0-F1
#
_entry.id   AF-A0A831XKN0-F1
#
_cell.length_a   1.000
_cell.length_b   1.000
_cell.length_c   1.000
_cell.angle_alpha   90.00
_cell.angle_beta   90.00
_cell.angle_gamma   90.00
#
_symmetry.space_group_name_H-M   'P 1'
#
loop_
_entity.id
_entity.type
_entity.pdbx_description
1 polymer ?
#
loop_
_entity_poly.entity_id
_entity_poly.type
_entity_poly.pdbx_seq_one_letter_code
_entity_poly.pdbx_strand_id
1 'polypeptide(L)'
;MTHKRLGLMASRLCLWGGVLLLGWKLLPQSVHIYSLWAQTREEVRWLEAERAALRQEQQTLRAQLQRLSTPLGKEALARERGWLMPGEKPLQIHLNE
;
A
#
# COMPACT_ATOMS: atom_id res chain seq x y z
N MET A 1 -36.72 -43.32 38.79
CA MET A 1 -35.80 -43.14 37.64
C MET A 1 -35.59 -41.67 37.21
N THR A 2 -36.12 -40.69 37.94
CA THR A 2 -36.16 -39.26 37.57
C THR A 2 -34.96 -38.45 38.08
N HIS A 3 -34.42 -38.77 39.27
CA HIS A 3 -33.31 -38.03 39.89
C HIS A 3 -31.99 -38.10 39.09
N LYS A 4 -31.68 -39.23 38.44
CA LYS A 4 -30.46 -39.37 37.61
C LYS A 4 -30.49 -38.48 36.36
N ARG A 5 -31.67 -38.23 35.79
CA ARG A 5 -31.84 -37.37 34.60
C ARG A 5 -31.62 -35.88 34.92
N LEU A 6 -32.05 -35.43 36.10
CA LEU A 6 -31.86 -34.05 36.55
C LEU A 6 -30.38 -33.71 36.78
N GLY A 7 -29.61 -34.63 37.40
CA GLY A 7 -28.17 -34.43 37.59
C GLY A 7 -27.37 -34.35 36.30
N LEU A 8 -27.74 -35.15 35.28
CA LEU A 8 -27.12 -35.10 33.94
C LEU A 8 -27.44 -33.81 33.17
N MET A 9 -28.63 -33.22 33.39
CA MET A 9 -28.98 -31.94 32.77
C MET A 9 -28.23 -30.78 33.43
N ALA A 10 -28.10 -30.80 34.77
CA ALA A 10 -27.34 -29.80 35.52
C ALA A 10 -25.84 -29.81 35.15
N SER A 11 -25.24 -30.99 34.99
CA SER A 11 -23.83 -31.08 34.58
C SER A 11 -23.60 -30.60 33.14
N ARG A 12 -24.51 -30.89 32.22
CA ARG A 12 -24.45 -30.37 30.84
C ARG A 12 -24.59 -28.85 30.80
N LEU A 13 -25.50 -28.28 31.57
CA LEU A 13 -25.65 -26.83 31.67
C LEU A 13 -24.41 -26.16 32.27
N CYS A 14 -23.78 -26.78 33.27
CA CYS A 14 -22.53 -26.28 33.85
C CYS A 14 -21.37 -26.31 32.83
N LEU A 15 -21.25 -27.39 32.06
CA LEU A 15 -20.26 -27.49 30.98
C LEU A 15 -20.50 -26.44 29.89
N TRP A 16 -21.75 -26.26 29.46
CA TRP A 16 -22.10 -25.23 28.49
C TRP A 16 -21.86 -23.81 29.02
N GLY A 17 -22.16 -23.55 30.28
CA GLY A 17 -21.85 -22.27 30.94
C GLY A 17 -20.34 -21.99 30.99
N GLY A 18 -19.54 -23.02 31.28
CA GLY A 18 -18.07 -22.93 31.23
C GLY A 18 -17.54 -22.60 29.83
N VAL A 19 -18.06 -23.26 28.79
CA VAL A 19 -17.72 -22.97 27.38
C VAL A 19 -18.11 -21.55 27.00
N LEU A 20 -19.30 -21.09 27.42
CA LEU A 20 -19.78 -19.73 27.16
C LEU A 20 -18.90 -18.67 27.82
N LEU A 21 -18.50 -18.89 29.07
CA LEU A 21 -17.60 -17.99 29.80
C LEU A 21 -16.19 -17.96 29.19
N LEU A 22 -15.67 -19.10 28.76
CA LEU A 22 -14.40 -19.20 28.04
C LEU A 22 -14.45 -18.46 26.70
N GLY A 23 -15.51 -18.68 25.92
CA GLY A 23 -15.74 -17.96 24.67
C GLY A 23 -15.84 -16.44 24.91
N TRP A 24 -16.61 -16.02 25.91
CA TRP A 24 -16.80 -14.59 26.22
C TRP A 24 -15.49 -13.87 26.59
N LYS A 25 -14.55 -14.57 27.24
CA LYS A 25 -13.23 -13.98 27.55
C LYS A 25 -12.26 -13.97 26.35
N LEU A 26 -12.32 -14.98 25.48
CA LEU A 26 -11.38 -15.13 24.35
C LEU A 26 -11.79 -14.30 23.12
N LEU A 27 -13.08 -14.07 22.91
CA LEU A 27 -13.60 -13.25 21.80
C LEU A 27 -13.07 -11.80 21.79
N PRO A 28 -13.14 -11.01 22.89
CA PRO A 28 -12.70 -9.62 22.85
C PRO A 28 -11.19 -9.48 22.59
N GLN A 29 -10.38 -10.40 23.12
CA GLN A 29 -8.92 -10.39 22.89
C GLN A 29 -8.57 -10.69 21.43
N SER A 30 -9.24 -11.68 20.83
CA SER A 30 -9.01 -12.02 19.42
C SER A 30 -9.46 -10.90 18.49
N VAL A 31 -10.64 -10.31 18.72
CA VAL A 31 -11.13 -9.17 17.93
C VAL A 31 -10.17 -7.99 18.00
N HIS A 32 -9.62 -7.69 19.18
CA HIS A 32 -8.64 -6.60 19.33
C HIS A 32 -7.37 -6.85 18.51
N ILE A 33 -6.81 -8.07 18.57
CA ILE A 33 -5.62 -8.45 17.80
C ILE A 33 -5.90 -8.37 16.29
N TYR A 34 -7.06 -8.85 15.83
CA TYR A 34 -7.43 -8.76 14.42
C TYR A 34 -7.62 -7.31 13.96
N SER A 35 -8.19 -6.44 14.79
CA SER A 35 -8.34 -5.03 14.46
C SER A 35 -7.00 -4.31 14.35
N LEU A 36 -6.08 -4.57 15.28
CA LEU A 36 -4.72 -4.03 15.22
C LEU A 36 -3.99 -4.53 13.98
N TRP A 37 -4.07 -5.82 13.70
CA TRP A 37 -3.43 -6.41 12.52
C TRP A 37 -3.99 -5.87 11.20
N ALA A 38 -5.31 -5.65 11.13
CA ALA A 38 -5.94 -5.02 9.97
C ALA A 38 -5.46 -3.58 9.77
N GLN A 39 -5.40 -2.79 10.85
CA GLN A 39 -4.88 -1.42 10.82
C GLN A 39 -3.41 -1.38 10.36
N THR A 40 -2.55 -2.24 10.94
CA THR A 40 -1.14 -2.29 10.55
C THR A 40 -0.97 -2.69 9.08
N ARG A 41 -1.82 -3.57 8.54
CA ARG A 41 -1.78 -3.92 7.12
C ARG A 41 -2.12 -2.75 6.21
N GLU A 42 -3.08 -1.91 6.58
CA GLU A 42 -3.42 -0.74 5.77
C GLU A 42 -2.28 0.27 5.73
N GLU A 43 -1.66 0.55 6.89
CA GLU A 43 -0.48 1.42 6.99
C GLU A 43 0.69 0.88 6.16
N VAL A 44 0.97 -0.43 6.25
CA VAL A 44 2.03 -1.07 5.46
C VAL A 44 1.73 -0.98 3.97
N ARG A 45 0.50 -1.22 3.52
CA ARG A 45 0.13 -1.10 2.10
C ARG A 45 0.30 0.32 1.58
N TRP A 46 -0.07 1.32 2.38
CA TRP A 46 0.11 2.71 2.02
C TRP A 46 1.59 3.08 1.90
N LEU A 47 2.41 2.68 2.88
CA LEU A 47 3.86 2.89 2.86
C LEU A 47 4.55 2.16 1.69
N GLU A 48 4.09 0.96 1.34
CA GLU A 48 4.60 0.21 0.19
C GLU A 48 4.27 0.91 -1.13
N ALA A 49 3.04 1.44 -1.27
CA ALA A 49 2.64 2.20 -2.44
C ALA A 49 3.47 3.48 -2.59
N GLU A 50 3.69 4.20 -1.50
CA GLU A 50 4.50 5.42 -1.52
C GLU A 50 5.97 5.13 -1.84
N ARG A 51 6.53 4.05 -1.28
CA ARG A 51 7.89 3.59 -1.66
C ARG A 51 7.99 3.21 -3.13
N ALA A 52 6.96 2.58 -3.69
CA ALA A 52 6.94 2.22 -5.11
C ALA A 52 6.90 3.48 -5.99
N ALA A 53 6.05 4.45 -5.65
CA ALA A 53 5.95 5.74 -6.36
C ALA A 53 7.30 6.49 -6.32
N LEU A 54 7.89 6.63 -5.13
CA LEU A 54 9.19 7.31 -4.97
C LEU A 54 10.32 6.61 -5.73
N ARG A 55 10.32 5.27 -5.81
CA ARG A 55 11.31 4.53 -6.62
C ARG A 55 11.12 4.80 -8.11
N GLN A 56 9.88 4.85 -8.58
CA GLN A 56 9.58 5.18 -9.96
C GLN A 56 10.02 6.61 -10.29
N GLU A 57 9.73 7.58 -9.42
CA GLU A 57 10.22 8.95 -9.56
C GLU A 57 11.75 9.01 -9.62
N GLN A 58 12.45 8.32 -8.71
CA GLN A 58 13.91 8.26 -8.75
C GLN A 58 14.45 7.66 -10.05
N GLN A 59 13.81 6.62 -10.59
CA GLN A 59 14.21 6.04 -11.87
C GLN A 59 14.00 7.04 -13.02
N THR A 60 12.86 7.73 -13.05
CA THR A 60 12.58 8.75 -14.07
C THR A 60 13.59 9.91 -13.99
N LEU A 61 13.88 10.41 -12.79
CA LEU A 61 14.87 11.47 -12.57
C LEU A 61 16.28 11.01 -12.96
N ARG A 62 16.66 9.77 -12.65
CA ARG A 62 17.94 9.19 -13.10
C ARG A 62 18.01 9.11 -14.62
N ALA A 63 16.94 8.68 -15.28
CA ALA A 63 16.88 8.64 -16.75
C ALA A 63 16.98 10.05 -17.36
N GLN A 64 16.32 11.04 -16.77
CA GLN A 64 16.43 12.44 -17.18
C GLN A 64 17.86 12.97 -16.99
N LEU A 65 18.50 12.68 -15.85
CA LEU A 65 19.89 13.06 -15.59
C LEU A 65 20.86 12.39 -16.55
N GLN A 66 20.65 11.10 -16.87
CA GLN A 66 21.45 10.41 -17.88
C GLN A 66 21.28 11.04 -19.26
N ARG A 67 20.04 11.35 -19.66
CA ARG A 67 19.76 12.08 -20.91
C ARG A 67 20.53 13.41 -20.93
N LEU A 68 20.45 14.20 -19.86
CA LEU A 68 21.14 15.49 -19.73
C LEU A 68 22.66 15.38 -19.53
N SER A 69 23.19 14.22 -19.17
CA SER A 69 24.65 14.01 -19.11
C SER A 69 25.27 13.89 -20.49
N THR A 70 24.50 13.47 -21.50
CA THR A 70 24.95 13.42 -22.90
C THR A 70 24.88 14.79 -23.56
N PRO A 71 25.85 15.17 -24.42
CA PRO A 71 25.81 16.47 -25.11
C PRO A 71 24.55 16.62 -25.98
N LEU A 72 24.15 15.55 -26.68
CA LEU A 72 22.91 15.51 -27.48
C LEU A 72 21.65 15.77 -26.64
N GLY A 73 21.58 15.23 -25.41
CA GLY A 73 20.43 15.45 -24.55
C GLY A 73 20.36 16.86 -23.96
N LYS A 74 21.50 17.52 -23.72
CA LYS A 74 21.53 18.95 -23.35
C LYS A 74 21.05 19.84 -24.48
N GLU A 75 21.49 19.56 -25.70
CA GLU A 75 21.04 20.32 -26.87
C GLU A 75 19.56 20.08 -27.17
N ALA A 76 19.06 18.86 -27.01
CA ALA A 76 17.63 18.56 -27.15
C ALA A 76 16.79 19.33 -26.11
N LEU A 77 17.21 19.37 -24.84
CA LEU A 77 16.54 20.15 -23.82
C LEU A 77 16.63 21.67 -24.09
N ALA A 78 17.79 22.17 -24.53
CA ALA A 78 17.95 23.56 -24.91
C ALA A 78 16.97 23.94 -26.04
N ARG A 79 16.84 23.10 -27.07
CA ARG A 79 15.89 23.28 -28.16
C ARG A 79 14.42 23.19 -27.70
N GLU A 80 14.05 22.25 -26.84
CA GLU A 80 12.71 22.18 -26.21
C GLU A 80 12.38 23.45 -25.40
N ARG A 81 13.39 24.06 -24.78
CA ARG A 81 13.25 25.30 -24.00
C ARG A 81 13.33 26.57 -24.85
N GLY A 82 13.49 26.43 -26.18
CA GLY A 82 13.55 27.52 -27.15
C GLY A 82 14.93 28.18 -27.30
N TRP A 83 15.97 27.58 -26.73
CA TRP A 83 17.34 28.10 -26.79
C TRP A 83 18.02 27.53 -28.02
N LEU A 84 18.34 28.41 -28.96
CA LEU A 84 19.01 28.09 -30.22
C LEU A 84 20.48 28.46 -30.13
N MET A 85 21.35 27.66 -30.74
CA MET A 85 22.74 28.07 -30.92
C MET A 85 22.80 29.29 -31.87
N PRO A 86 23.72 30.24 -31.64
CA PRO A 86 23.89 31.37 -32.55
C PRO A 86 24.24 30.89 -33.96
N GLY A 87 23.31 31.10 -34.91
CA GLY A 87 23.43 30.69 -36.31
C GLY A 87 22.55 29.49 -36.73
N GLU A 88 21.85 28.86 -35.80
CA GLU A 88 20.97 27.71 -36.08
C GLU A 88 19.55 28.19 -36.43
N LYS A 89 18.96 27.65 -37.51
CA LYS A 89 17.58 28.00 -37.90
C LYS A 89 16.58 27.25 -37.00
N PRO A 90 15.54 27.91 -36.47
CA PRO A 90 14.53 27.25 -35.66
C PRO A 90 13.85 26.14 -36.47
N LEU A 91 13.79 24.93 -35.91
CA LEU A 91 12.99 23.84 -36.46
C LEU A 91 11.52 24.26 -36.44
N GLN A 92 10.96 24.52 -37.62
CA GLN A 92 9.53 24.76 -37.79
C GLN A 92 8.80 23.44 -37.56
N ILE A 93 8.36 23.21 -36.32
CA ILE A 93 7.46 22.10 -36.01
C ILE A 93 6.09 22.52 -36.58
N HIS A 94 5.79 22.08 -37.81
CA HIS A 94 4.43 22.14 -38.33
C HIS A 94 3.56 21.22 -37.47
N LEU A 95 2.81 21.80 -36.52
CA LEU A 95 1.62 21.15 -36.00
C LEU A 95 0.63 21.07 -37.17
N ASN A 96 0.51 19.90 -37.78
CA ASN A 96 -0.66 19.59 -38.58
C ASN A 96 -1.80 19.33 -37.61
N GLU A 97 -2.80 20.22 -37.62
CA GLU A 97 -4.08 20.08 -36.93
C GLU A 97 -4.88 18.85 -37.41
#